data_AF-A0A1A3URU3-F1
#
_entry.id   AF-A0A1A3URU3-F1
#
_cell.length_a   1.000
_cell.length_b   1.000
_cell.length_c   1.000
_cell.angle_alpha   90.00
_cell.angle_beta   90.00
_cell.angle_gamma   90.00
#
_symmetry.space_group_name_H-M   'P 1'
#
loop_
_entity.id
_entity.type
_entity.pdbx_description
1 polymer ?
#
loop_
_entity_poly.entity_id
_entity_poly.type
_entity_poly.pdbx_seq_one_letter_code
_entity_poly.pdbx_strand_id
1 'polypeptide(L)'
;MKVTVLVGGVGGARFLLGVQQLFGLGQFQTQRHPDTEANSHELTAIVNIGDDAWIHGLRVCPDLDTCMYTLGGGVDPERGWGHRNETWHAKEELARYGVQPDWFGLGDRDLGTHLVRTQMLNAGYPLSQITTALCDRWQPGARLLPASDDRCETHVVITDPDDGSRRAIHFQEWWVRYRAQVPTHSFAFVGAEKAAATTDATAAIA
;
A
#
# COMPACT_ATOMS: atom_id res chain seq x y z
N MET A 1 9.39 12.73 20.56
CA MET A 1 8.45 13.60 19.80
C MET A 1 7.55 12.72 18.95
N LYS A 2 6.32 13.15 18.65
CA LYS A 2 5.41 12.40 17.77
C LYS A 2 5.32 13.09 16.41
N VAL A 3 5.53 12.33 15.34
CA VAL A 3 5.45 12.81 13.95
C VAL A 3 4.45 11.95 13.20
N THR A 4 3.47 12.61 12.59
CA THR A 4 2.46 11.96 11.75
C THR A 4 2.59 12.45 10.32
N VAL A 5 2.61 11.52 9.37
CA VAL A 5 2.76 11.82 7.93
C VAL A 5 1.65 11.12 7.16
N LEU A 6 0.94 11.85 6.29
CA LEU A 6 0.05 11.26 5.30
C LEU A 6 0.88 10.85 4.08
N VAL A 7 0.76 9.60 3.65
CA VAL A 7 1.62 9.03 2.60
C VAL A 7 0.86 8.16 1.61
N GLY A 8 1.40 8.10 0.40
CA GLY A 8 1.00 7.17 -0.66
C GLY A 8 2.15 6.95 -1.65
N GLY A 9 2.17 5.77 -2.26
CA GLY A 9 3.17 5.33 -3.24
C GLY A 9 4.62 5.28 -2.75
N VAL A 10 5.51 5.03 -3.71
CA VAL A 10 6.97 4.95 -3.51
C VAL A 10 7.55 6.25 -2.95
N GLY A 11 7.01 7.40 -3.38
CA GLY A 11 7.45 8.72 -2.90
C GLY A 11 7.19 8.89 -1.40
N GLY A 12 6.01 8.48 -0.92
CA GLY A 12 5.68 8.51 0.51
C GLY A 12 6.61 7.64 1.34
N ALA A 13 6.87 6.40 0.89
CA ALA A 13 7.79 5.50 1.58
C ALA A 13 9.23 6.04 1.64
N ARG A 14 9.72 6.67 0.56
CA ARG A 14 11.04 7.34 0.55
C ARG A 14 11.10 8.54 1.49
N PHE A 15 10.01 9.32 1.59
CA PHE A 15 9.94 10.41 2.55
C PHE A 15 10.03 9.89 3.99
N LEU A 16 9.33 8.80 4.31
CA LEU A 16 9.40 8.16 5.63
C LEU A 16 10.81 7.66 5.96
N LEU A 17 11.56 7.13 4.99
CA LEU A 17 12.98 6.79 5.21
C LEU A 17 13.81 8.00 5.65
N GLY A 18 13.61 9.16 5.02
CA GLY A 18 14.29 10.39 5.43
C GLY A 18 13.91 10.82 6.85
N VAL A 19 12.64 10.68 7.23
CA VAL A 19 12.18 10.94 8.62
C VAL A 19 12.82 9.97 9.60
N GLN A 20 12.91 8.68 9.26
CA GLN A 20 13.59 7.70 10.12
C GLN A 20 15.08 7.98 10.25
N GLN A 21 15.75 8.39 9.17
CA GLN A 21 17.16 8.76 9.21
C GLN A 21 17.38 9.99 10.09
N LEU A 22 16.52 11.01 9.97
CA LEU A 22 16.60 12.22 10.79
C LEU A 22 16.45 11.94 12.29
N PHE A 23 15.54 11.03 12.65
CA PHE A 23 15.24 10.71 14.06
C PHE A 23 15.91 9.43 14.58
N GLY A 24 16.76 8.79 13.77
CA GLY A 24 17.42 7.52 14.10
C GLY A 24 16.41 6.43 14.50
N LEU A 25 15.42 6.16 13.64
CA LEU A 25 14.36 5.15 13.82
C LEU A 25 14.53 3.99 12.83
N GLY A 26 13.83 2.87 13.10
CA GLY A 26 13.86 1.67 12.25
C GLY A 26 15.28 1.20 11.94
N GLN A 27 15.56 0.98 10.65
CA GLN A 27 16.87 0.53 10.19
C GLN A 27 18.03 1.52 10.45
N PHE A 28 17.75 2.76 10.89
CA PHE A 28 18.76 3.77 11.21
C PHE A 28 19.03 3.90 12.72
N GLN A 29 18.43 3.06 13.57
CA GLN A 29 18.60 3.12 15.03
C GLN A 29 20.06 2.97 15.50
N THR A 30 20.88 2.20 14.78
CA THR A 30 22.29 1.97 15.12
C THR A 30 23.20 3.18 14.88
N GLN A 31 22.70 4.24 14.23
CA GLN A 31 23.44 5.47 13.96
C GLN A 31 23.37 6.49 15.12
N ARG A 32 22.70 6.15 16.24
CA ARG A 32 22.61 7.04 17.40
C ARG A 32 23.91 7.07 18.21
N HIS A 33 24.38 8.27 18.53
CA HIS A 33 25.52 8.49 19.43
C HIS A 33 25.12 8.14 20.88
N PRO A 34 25.96 7.47 21.67
CA PRO A 34 25.64 7.06 23.04
C PRO A 34 25.25 8.20 24.00
N ASP A 35 25.59 9.46 23.66
CA ASP A 35 25.27 10.66 24.46
C ASP A 35 23.95 11.34 24.06
N THR A 36 23.23 10.83 23.06
CA THR A 36 21.88 11.32 22.78
C THR A 36 20.94 10.73 23.81
N GLU A 37 20.47 11.56 24.75
CA GLU A 37 19.33 11.23 25.62
C GLU A 37 18.26 10.51 24.80
N ALA A 38 17.68 9.45 25.35
CA ALA A 38 16.69 8.60 24.72
C ALA A 38 15.39 9.35 24.43
N ASN A 39 15.45 10.34 23.53
CA ASN A 39 14.30 10.99 22.95
C ASN A 39 13.69 9.95 22.01
N SER A 40 12.66 9.27 22.52
CA SER A 40 11.81 8.36 21.78
C SER A 40 10.99 9.19 20.80
N HIS A 41 11.53 9.34 19.59
CA HIS A 41 10.74 9.83 18.47
C HIS A 41 9.82 8.69 18.03
N GLU A 42 8.57 9.02 17.75
CA GLU A 42 7.56 8.09 17.23
C GLU A 42 7.12 8.60 15.87
N LEU A 43 7.13 7.71 14.88
CA LEU A 43 6.67 7.98 13.53
C LEU A 43 5.38 7.21 13.28
N THR A 44 4.29 7.91 12.98
CA THR A 44 3.05 7.33 12.47
C THR A 44 2.85 7.74 11.02
N ALA A 45 2.58 6.77 10.14
CA ALA A 45 2.19 7.01 8.77
C ALA A 45 0.71 6.68 8.59
N ILE A 46 -0.08 7.63 8.09
CA ILE A 46 -1.45 7.41 7.65
C ILE A 46 -1.41 7.17 6.15
N VAL A 47 -1.66 5.93 5.76
CA VAL A 47 -1.35 5.41 4.44
C VAL A 47 -2.62 5.37 3.59
N ASN A 48 -2.51 5.86 2.36
CA ASN A 48 -3.55 5.78 1.34
C ASN A 48 -4.02 4.33 1.14
N ILE A 49 -5.33 4.17 0.96
CA ILE A 49 -6.00 2.90 0.64
C ILE A 49 -6.74 2.96 -0.71
N GLY A 50 -6.63 4.09 -1.43
CA GLY A 50 -7.28 4.35 -2.70
C GLY A 50 -6.86 3.38 -3.81
N ASP A 51 -5.67 2.80 -3.70
CA ASP A 51 -5.14 1.87 -4.68
C ASP A 51 -5.39 0.41 -4.30
N ASP A 52 -6.03 0.18 -3.15
CA ASP A 52 -6.34 -1.16 -2.68
C ASP A 52 -7.43 -1.81 -3.54
N ALA A 53 -7.21 -3.06 -3.96
CA ALA A 53 -8.12 -3.76 -4.84
C ALA A 53 -8.25 -5.24 -4.48
N TRP A 54 -9.36 -5.84 -4.91
CA TRP A 54 -9.50 -7.30 -4.96
C TRP A 54 -9.06 -7.78 -6.34
N ILE A 55 -7.96 -8.54 -6.40
CA ILE A 55 -7.36 -9.03 -7.65
C ILE A 55 -7.12 -10.53 -7.51
N HIS A 56 -7.66 -11.33 -8.45
CA HIS A 56 -7.62 -12.80 -8.40
C HIS A 56 -8.09 -13.40 -7.06
N GLY A 57 -9.08 -12.77 -6.42
CA GLY A 57 -9.60 -13.20 -5.12
C GLY A 57 -8.74 -12.81 -3.90
N LEU A 58 -7.67 -12.04 -4.11
CA LEU A 58 -6.77 -11.57 -3.05
C LEU A 58 -6.93 -10.08 -2.82
N ARG A 59 -6.83 -9.63 -1.56
CA ARG A 59 -6.74 -8.21 -1.23
C ARG A 59 -5.31 -7.72 -1.39
N VAL A 60 -5.13 -6.75 -2.28
CA VAL A 60 -3.86 -6.07 -2.56
C VAL A 60 -3.95 -4.66 -1.98
N CYS A 61 -2.92 -4.22 -1.25
CA CYS A 61 -2.87 -2.89 -0.63
C CYS A 61 -1.53 -2.20 -0.95
N PRO A 62 -1.35 -1.66 -2.18
CA PRO A 62 -0.03 -1.32 -2.71
C PRO A 62 0.76 -0.32 -1.86
N ASP A 63 0.10 0.69 -1.30
CA ASP A 63 0.77 1.76 -0.58
C ASP A 63 1.21 1.32 0.83
N LEU A 64 0.37 0.53 1.51
CA LEU A 64 0.72 -0.12 2.79
C LEU A 64 1.90 -1.07 2.60
N ASP A 65 1.82 -1.92 1.58
CA ASP A 65 2.88 -2.88 1.24
C ASP A 65 4.17 -2.17 0.87
N THR A 66 4.10 -1.12 0.05
CA THR A 66 5.26 -0.30 -0.32
C THR A 66 5.91 0.33 0.91
N CYS A 67 5.14 0.93 1.83
CA CYS A 67 5.69 1.49 3.07
C CYS A 67 6.33 0.39 3.94
N MET A 68 5.62 -0.71 4.16
CA MET A 68 6.07 -1.83 4.99
C MET A 68 7.37 -2.44 4.47
N TYR A 69 7.43 -2.78 3.18
CA TYR A 69 8.62 -3.38 2.57
C TYR A 69 9.79 -2.39 2.51
N THR A 70 9.54 -1.12 2.21
CA THR A 70 10.61 -0.11 2.09
C THR A 70 11.28 0.13 3.44
N LEU A 71 10.47 0.36 4.47
CA LEU A 71 10.98 0.65 5.81
C LEU A 71 11.54 -0.60 6.50
N GLY A 72 10.99 -1.78 6.19
CA GLY A 72 11.51 -3.07 6.63
C GLY A 72 12.69 -3.62 5.82
N GLY A 73 13.23 -2.85 4.86
CA GLY A 73 14.43 -3.23 4.09
C GLY A 73 14.23 -4.36 3.06
N GLY A 74 12.97 -4.68 2.71
CA GLY A 74 12.60 -5.75 1.78
C GLY A 74 12.59 -5.36 0.30
N VAL A 75 12.54 -4.07 -0.01
CA VAL A 75 12.45 -3.58 -1.39
C VAL A 75 13.73 -3.86 -2.18
N ASP A 76 13.54 -4.22 -3.45
CA ASP A 76 14.60 -4.32 -4.44
C ASP A 76 15.18 -2.93 -4.76
N PRO A 77 16.46 -2.66 -4.44
CA PRO A 77 17.05 -1.34 -4.65
C PRO A 77 17.26 -1.00 -6.13
N GLU A 78 17.37 -1.99 -7.03
CA GLU A 78 17.58 -1.77 -8.45
C GLU A 78 16.26 -1.43 -9.15
N ARG A 79 15.20 -2.20 -8.87
CA ARG A 79 13.86 -1.91 -9.41
C ARG A 79 13.20 -0.72 -8.74
N GLY A 80 13.49 -0.49 -7.46
CA GLY A 80 12.87 0.54 -6.64
C GLY A 80 11.44 0.22 -6.17
N TRP A 81 10.96 -1.01 -6.42
CA TRP A 81 9.66 -1.53 -5.99
C TRP A 81 9.70 -3.07 -5.94
N GLY A 82 8.75 -3.67 -5.22
CA GLY A 82 8.66 -5.12 -5.04
C GLY A 82 9.79 -5.72 -4.22
N HIS A 83 9.74 -7.02 -3.97
CA HIS A 83 10.73 -7.74 -3.16
C HIS A 83 12.05 -7.95 -3.91
N ARG A 84 13.17 -8.07 -3.17
CA ARG A 84 14.42 -8.65 -3.69
C ARG A 84 14.23 -10.13 -4.04
N ASN A 85 14.92 -10.59 -5.09
CA ASN A 85 14.88 -11.98 -5.55
C ASN A 85 13.44 -12.49 -5.76
N GLU A 86 12.59 -11.60 -6.30
CA GLU A 86 11.22 -11.93 -6.69
C GLU A 86 11.18 -12.79 -7.95
N THR A 87 10.18 -13.67 -8.02
CA THR A 87 9.82 -14.45 -9.21
C THR A 87 8.36 -14.18 -9.59
N TRP A 88 7.95 -14.57 -10.79
CA TRP A 88 6.61 -14.29 -11.32
C TRP A 88 5.94 -15.54 -11.90
N HIS A 89 6.25 -16.71 -11.37
CA HIS A 89 5.74 -17.97 -11.91
C HIS A 89 4.23 -18.09 -11.75
N ALA A 90 3.67 -17.66 -10.62
CA ALA A 90 2.22 -17.64 -10.43
C ALA A 90 1.54 -16.73 -11.45
N LYS A 91 2.11 -15.53 -11.70
CA LYS A 91 1.62 -14.62 -12.74
C LYS A 91 1.66 -15.25 -14.13
N GLU A 92 2.76 -15.91 -14.49
CA GLU A 92 2.90 -16.61 -15.78
C GLU A 92 1.85 -17.70 -15.97
N GLU A 93 1.57 -18.50 -14.94
CA GLU A 93 0.54 -19.54 -14.99
C GLU A 93 -0.88 -18.95 -15.03
N LEU A 94 -1.16 -17.88 -14.26
CA LEU A 94 -2.45 -17.17 -14.34
C LEU A 94 -2.72 -16.64 -15.76
N ALA A 95 -1.70 -16.09 -16.42
CA ALA A 95 -1.81 -15.68 -17.81
C ALA A 95 -2.11 -16.86 -18.75
N ARG A 96 -1.49 -18.03 -18.53
CA ARG A 96 -1.77 -19.27 -19.31
C ARG A 96 -3.17 -19.82 -19.06
N TYR A 97 -3.71 -19.67 -17.86
CA TYR A 97 -5.11 -19.99 -17.56
C TYR A 97 -6.11 -19.00 -18.18
N GLY A 98 -5.64 -17.84 -18.67
CA GLY A 98 -6.49 -16.82 -19.26
C GLY A 98 -7.40 -16.11 -18.26
N VAL A 99 -7.01 -16.09 -16.97
CA VAL A 99 -7.82 -15.42 -15.94
C VAL A 99 -7.65 -13.91 -16.02
N GLN A 100 -8.76 -13.19 -15.86
CA GLN A 100 -8.77 -11.74 -15.77
C GLN A 100 -8.81 -11.29 -14.30
N PRO A 101 -8.27 -10.11 -13.96
CA PRO A 101 -7.60 -9.16 -14.84
C PRO A 101 -6.15 -9.55 -15.20
N ASP A 102 -5.75 -9.44 -16.47
CA ASP A 102 -4.37 -9.69 -16.93
C ASP A 102 -3.42 -8.48 -16.81
N TRP A 103 -3.98 -7.31 -16.52
CA TRP A 103 -3.24 -6.04 -16.42
C TRP A 103 -2.46 -5.88 -15.12
N PHE A 104 -2.71 -6.71 -14.10
CA PHE A 104 -1.99 -6.63 -12.83
C PHE A 104 -1.09 -7.85 -12.61
N GLY A 105 0.18 -7.61 -12.29
CA GLY A 105 1.13 -8.66 -11.99
C GLY A 105 1.38 -8.77 -10.49
N LEU A 106 1.28 -9.97 -9.94
CA LEU A 106 1.65 -10.29 -8.56
C LEU A 106 2.93 -11.12 -8.56
N GLY A 107 3.93 -10.68 -7.80
CA GLY A 107 5.15 -11.45 -7.56
C GLY A 107 4.89 -12.63 -6.62
N ASP A 108 5.67 -13.70 -6.73
CA ASP A 108 5.46 -14.92 -5.95
C ASP A 108 5.68 -14.70 -4.44
N ARG A 109 6.63 -13.85 -4.04
CA ARG A 109 6.82 -13.46 -2.63
C ARG A 109 5.73 -12.51 -2.15
N ASP A 110 5.32 -11.58 -3.00
CA ASP A 110 4.25 -10.62 -2.70
C ASP A 110 2.90 -11.32 -2.46
N LEU A 111 2.63 -12.40 -3.21
CA LEU A 111 1.48 -13.28 -2.97
C LEU A 111 1.42 -13.81 -1.53
N GLY A 112 2.57 -14.04 -0.89
CA GLY A 112 2.62 -14.44 0.51
C GLY A 112 1.94 -13.43 1.44
N THR A 113 2.22 -12.14 1.25
CA THR A 113 1.57 -11.05 2.02
C THR A 113 0.07 -11.00 1.73
N HIS A 114 -0.32 -11.12 0.46
CA HIS A 114 -1.71 -11.02 0.05
C HIS A 114 -2.55 -12.20 0.54
N LEU A 115 -1.99 -13.42 0.55
CA LEU A 115 -2.63 -14.61 1.12
C LEU A 115 -2.89 -14.43 2.61
N VAL A 116 -1.88 -14.01 3.39
CA VAL A 116 -2.02 -13.77 4.83
C VAL A 116 -3.07 -12.69 5.10
N ARG A 117 -2.99 -11.54 4.42
CA ARG A 117 -3.96 -10.46 4.55
C ARG A 117 -5.38 -10.94 4.25
N THR A 118 -5.56 -11.63 3.12
CA THR A 118 -6.89 -12.08 2.68
C THR A 118 -7.48 -13.11 3.65
N GLN A 119 -6.66 -14.02 4.16
CA GLN A 119 -7.09 -14.97 5.18
C GLN A 119 -7.57 -14.25 6.45
N MET A 120 -6.84 -13.24 6.91
CA MET A 120 -7.22 -12.48 8.10
C MET A 120 -8.48 -11.62 7.87
N LEU A 121 -8.63 -10.99 6.69
CA LEU A 121 -9.86 -10.27 6.34
C LEU A 121 -11.08 -11.20 6.37
N ASN A 122 -10.94 -12.40 5.79
CA ASN A 122 -12.02 -13.40 5.79
C ASN A 122 -12.33 -13.92 7.19
N ALA A 123 -11.38 -13.84 8.13
CA ALA A 123 -11.57 -14.15 9.54
C ALA A 123 -12.13 -12.97 10.37
N GLY A 124 -12.43 -11.83 9.73
CA GLY A 124 -13.07 -10.67 10.36
C GLY A 124 -12.13 -9.66 11.00
N TYR A 125 -10.81 -9.77 10.78
CA TYR A 125 -9.86 -8.77 11.28
C TYR A 125 -9.89 -7.51 10.41
N PRO A 126 -9.88 -6.30 11.00
CA PRO A 126 -9.78 -5.04 10.25
C PRO A 126 -8.38 -4.84 9.67
N LEU A 127 -8.28 -4.03 8.61
CA LEU A 127 -7.03 -3.81 7.86
C LEU A 127 -5.91 -3.24 8.73
N SER A 128 -6.24 -2.41 9.73
CA SER A 128 -5.33 -1.84 10.72
C SER A 128 -4.65 -2.92 11.57
N GLN A 129 -5.41 -3.89 12.08
CA GLN A 129 -4.87 -5.02 12.83
C GLN A 129 -4.04 -5.95 11.94
N ILE A 130 -4.49 -6.18 10.71
CA ILE A 130 -3.76 -6.99 9.74
C ILE A 130 -2.41 -6.34 9.39
N THR A 131 -2.40 -5.03 9.16
CA THR A 131 -1.17 -4.27 8.91
C THR A 131 -0.22 -4.39 10.09
N THR A 132 -0.73 -4.29 11.32
CA THR A 132 0.05 -4.48 12.55
C THR A 132 0.68 -5.88 12.59
N ALA A 133 -0.12 -6.93 12.35
CA ALA A 133 0.38 -8.31 12.35
C ALA A 133 1.43 -8.59 11.27
N LEU A 134 1.25 -8.04 10.06
CA LEU A 134 2.27 -8.14 9.00
C LEU A 134 3.56 -7.39 9.40
N CYS A 135 3.42 -6.25 10.08
CA CYS A 135 4.55 -5.47 10.56
C CYS A 135 5.37 -6.17 11.66
N ASP A 136 4.85 -7.19 12.35
CA ASP A 136 5.65 -7.98 13.30
C ASP A 136 6.83 -8.68 12.61
N ARG A 137 6.62 -9.13 11.35
CA ARG A 137 7.69 -9.69 10.51
C ARG A 137 8.62 -8.60 9.98
N TRP A 138 8.06 -7.51 9.48
CA TRP A 138 8.81 -6.50 8.72
C TRP A 138 9.51 -5.47 9.60
N GLN A 139 9.03 -5.27 10.82
CA GLN A 139 9.55 -4.33 11.82
C GLN A 139 9.90 -2.96 11.20
N PRO A 140 8.94 -2.26 10.57
CA PRO A 140 9.23 -1.08 9.76
C PRO A 140 9.76 0.12 10.57
N GLY A 141 9.79 0.07 11.91
CA GLY A 141 10.23 1.20 12.73
C GLY A 141 9.34 2.44 12.64
N ALA A 142 8.08 2.24 12.24
CA ALA A 142 7.03 3.24 12.15
C ALA A 142 5.68 2.55 12.37
N ARG A 143 4.69 3.28 12.91
CA ARG A 143 3.30 2.80 12.98
C ARG A 143 2.62 3.07 11.65
N LEU A 144 2.32 2.02 10.89
CA LEU A 144 1.62 2.12 9.61
C LEU A 144 0.12 1.93 9.83
N LEU A 145 -0.66 2.99 9.63
CA LEU A 145 -2.10 2.98 9.78
C LEU A 145 -2.75 3.13 8.40
N PRO A 146 -3.67 2.24 7.99
CA PRO A 146 -4.52 2.57 6.85
C PRO A 146 -5.37 3.81 7.19
N ALA A 147 -5.64 4.65 6.18
CA ALA A 147 -6.49 5.83 6.36
C ALA A 147 -7.91 5.47 6.84
N SER A 148 -8.42 4.30 6.45
CA SER A 148 -9.67 3.71 6.92
C SER A 148 -9.55 2.18 6.94
N ASP A 149 -10.34 1.52 7.79
CA ASP A 149 -10.56 0.06 7.70
C ASP A 149 -11.66 -0.31 6.70
N ASP A 150 -12.43 0.68 6.24
CA ASP A 150 -13.45 0.52 5.21
C ASP A 150 -12.83 0.58 3.80
N ARG A 151 -13.59 0.09 2.81
CA ARG A 151 -13.21 0.25 1.41
C ARG A 151 -13.39 1.70 0.95
N CYS A 152 -12.34 2.27 0.37
CA CYS A 152 -12.37 3.55 -0.31
C CYS A 152 -11.42 3.48 -1.51
N GLU A 153 -11.93 3.09 -2.67
CA GLU A 153 -11.12 2.74 -3.85
C GLU A 153 -11.18 3.85 -4.90
N THR A 154 -10.03 4.37 -5.31
CA THR A 154 -9.91 5.39 -6.35
C THR A 154 -10.25 4.78 -7.70
N HIS A 155 -11.23 5.37 -8.35
CA HIS A 155 -11.65 5.04 -9.70
C HIS A 155 -11.50 6.25 -10.62
N VAL A 156 -11.32 5.98 -11.90
CA VAL A 156 -11.16 6.97 -12.96
C VAL A 156 -12.30 6.82 -13.97
N VAL A 157 -13.02 7.91 -14.22
CA VAL A 157 -14.11 7.94 -15.20
C VAL A 157 -13.53 8.19 -16.58
N ILE A 158 -13.62 7.21 -17.47
CA ILE A 158 -13.16 7.28 -18.85
C ILE A 158 -14.34 7.27 -19.83
N THR A 159 -14.09 7.67 -21.07
CA THR A 159 -14.89 7.21 -22.21
C THR A 159 -14.40 5.83 -22.61
N ASP A 160 -15.26 4.82 -22.51
CA ASP A 160 -14.97 3.45 -22.91
C ASP A 160 -14.72 3.39 -24.43
N PRO A 161 -13.57 2.88 -24.90
CA PRO A 161 -13.29 2.82 -26.33
C PRO A 161 -14.18 1.80 -27.07
N ASP A 162 -14.79 0.83 -26.38
CA ASP A 162 -15.57 -0.23 -27.02
C ASP A 162 -16.98 0.25 -27.42
N ASP A 163 -17.61 1.08 -26.60
CA ASP A 163 -19.00 1.53 -26.81
C ASP A 163 -19.22 3.05 -26.66
N GLY A 164 -18.20 3.82 -26.30
CA GLY A 164 -18.26 5.27 -26.12
C GLY A 164 -18.96 5.73 -24.84
N SER A 165 -19.38 4.81 -23.97
CA SER A 165 -20.06 5.13 -22.71
C SER A 165 -19.10 5.71 -21.66
N ARG A 166 -19.64 6.32 -20.60
CA ARG A 166 -18.83 6.68 -19.42
C ARG A 166 -18.75 5.51 -18.46
N ARG A 167 -17.53 5.05 -18.17
CA ARG A 167 -17.27 3.97 -17.22
C ARG A 167 -16.24 4.40 -16.18
N ALA A 168 -16.50 4.09 -14.92
CA ALA A 168 -15.51 4.19 -13.85
C ALA A 168 -14.71 2.90 -13.80
N ILE A 169 -13.38 2.99 -13.91
CA ILE A 169 -12.46 1.86 -13.78
C ILE A 169 -11.51 2.08 -12.61
N HIS A 170 -11.04 1.02 -11.98
CA HIS A 170 -10.13 1.14 -10.84
C HIS A 170 -8.84 1.86 -11.26
N PHE A 171 -8.25 2.67 -10.38
CA PHE A 171 -7.07 3.49 -10.69
C PHE A 171 -5.90 2.66 -11.24
N GLN A 172 -5.65 1.49 -10.67
CA GLN A 172 -4.58 0.60 -11.15
C GLN A 172 -4.82 0.09 -12.58
N GLU A 173 -6.06 -0.28 -12.93
CA GLU A 173 -6.39 -0.63 -14.32
C GLU A 173 -6.22 0.57 -15.24
N TRP A 174 -6.71 1.74 -14.84
CA TRP A 174 -6.52 2.97 -15.60
C TRP A 174 -5.05 3.25 -15.84
N TRP A 175 -4.22 3.19 -14.79
CA TRP A 175 -2.80 3.52 -14.84
C TRP A 175 -2.02 2.62 -15.80
N VAL A 176 -2.30 1.31 -15.76
CA VAL A 176 -1.59 0.31 -16.56
C VAL A 176 -2.11 0.23 -17.99
N ARG A 177 -3.44 0.33 -18.18
CA ARG A 177 -4.07 0.02 -19.48
C ARG A 177 -4.53 1.26 -20.26
N TYR A 178 -5.12 2.26 -19.59
CA TYR A 178 -5.90 3.31 -20.27
C TYR A 178 -5.30 4.72 -20.19
N ARG A 179 -4.36 4.94 -19.27
CA ARG A 179 -3.79 6.26 -18.98
C ARG A 179 -3.17 6.85 -20.23
N ALA A 180 -3.56 8.09 -20.53
CA ALA A 180 -3.16 8.86 -21.71
C ALA A 180 -3.54 8.22 -23.06
N GLN A 181 -4.37 7.17 -23.08
CA GLN A 181 -4.83 6.49 -24.29
C GLN A 181 -6.30 6.76 -24.60
N VAL A 182 -7.12 7.09 -23.59
CA VAL A 182 -8.55 7.38 -23.74
C VAL A 182 -8.95 8.67 -23.03
N PRO A 183 -10.01 9.37 -23.47
CA PRO A 183 -10.55 10.52 -22.76
C PRO A 183 -10.86 10.17 -21.30
N THR A 184 -10.27 10.94 -20.39
CA THR A 184 -10.40 10.76 -18.93
C THR A 184 -11.04 12.03 -18.36
N HIS A 185 -12.10 11.87 -17.55
CA HIS A 185 -12.99 12.97 -17.18
C HIS A 185 -12.88 13.41 -15.73
N SER A 186 -12.77 12.45 -14.80
CA SER A 186 -12.78 12.72 -13.36
C SER A 186 -12.30 11.52 -12.57
N PHE A 187 -12.03 11.73 -11.28
CA PHE A 187 -11.90 10.66 -10.29
C PHE A 187 -13.24 10.43 -9.58
N ALA A 188 -13.44 9.20 -9.10
CA ALA A 188 -14.50 8.82 -8.18
C ALA A 188 -13.88 8.03 -7.02
N PHE A 189 -14.29 8.30 -5.79
CA PHE A 189 -13.76 7.65 -4.59
C PHE A 189 -14.81 6.66 -4.07
N VAL A 190 -14.79 5.45 -4.63
CA VAL A 190 -15.87 4.47 -4.43
C VAL A 190 -15.83 3.94 -2.99
N GLY A 191 -16.88 4.22 -2.22
CA GLY A 191 -17.01 3.83 -0.81
C GLY A 191 -16.61 4.92 0.19
N ALA A 192 -16.00 6.01 -0.27
CA ALA A 192 -15.56 7.11 0.59
C ALA A 192 -16.72 7.72 1.40
N GLU A 193 -17.93 7.73 0.85
CA GLU A 193 -19.12 8.27 1.50
C GLU A 193 -19.60 7.44 2.71
N LYS A 194 -19.12 6.20 2.83
CA LYS A 194 -19.40 5.29 3.96
C LYS A 194 -18.18 5.03 4.84
N ALA A 195 -16.99 5.37 4.35
CA ALA A 195 -15.75 5.12 5.06
C ALA A 195 -15.57 6.06 6.25
N ALA A 196 -15.10 5.53 7.37
CA ALA A 196 -14.68 6.31 8.53
C ALA A 196 -13.17 6.24 8.70
N ALA A 197 -12.55 7.36 9.08
CA ALA A 197 -11.16 7.34 9.51
C ALA A 197 -11.02 6.44 10.76
N THR A 198 -9.94 5.66 10.84
CA THR A 198 -9.70 4.85 12.05
C THR A 198 -9.51 5.76 13.27
N THR A 199 -9.91 5.28 14.45
CA THR A 199 -9.68 6.02 15.70
C THR A 199 -8.20 6.31 15.90
N ASP A 200 -7.33 5.37 15.53
CA ASP A 200 -5.89 5.55 15.59
C ASP A 200 -5.36 6.63 14.63
N ALA A 201 -5.92 6.73 13.42
CA ALA A 201 -5.52 7.75 12.45
C ALA A 201 -5.93 9.16 12.93
N THR A 202 -7.17 9.32 13.41
CA THR A 202 -7.62 10.61 13.95
C THR A 202 -6.85 11.02 15.20
N ALA A 203 -6.56 10.08 16.11
CA ALA A 203 -5.73 10.34 17.29
C ALA A 203 -4.27 10.67 16.95
N ALA A 204 -3.74 10.16 15.84
CA ALA A 204 -2.39 10.49 15.39
C ALA A 204 -2.28 11.89 14.77
N ILE A 205 -3.38 12.44 14.24
CA ILE A 205 -3.41 13.79 13.65
C ILE A 205 -3.51 14.88 14.72
N ALA A 206 -4.19 14.58 15.84
CA ALA A 206 -4.41 15.51 16.96
C ALA A 206 -3.13 15.83 17.74
#